data_AF-A0A0G1S790-F1
#
_entry.id   AF-A0A0G1S790-F1
#
_cell.length_a   1.000
_cell.length_b   1.000
_cell.length_c   1.000
_cell.angle_alpha   90.00
_cell.angle_beta   90.00
_cell.angle_gamma   90.00
#
_symmetry.space_group_name_H-M   'P 1'
#
loop_
_entity.id
_entity.type
_entity.pdbx_description
1 polymer ?
#
loop_
_entity_poly.entity_id
_entity_poly.type
_entity_poly.pdbx_seq_one_letter_code
_entity_poly.pdbx_strand_id
1 'polypeptide(L)'
;MIDTFPHGILVVHPSLLPKYRGASPIQGAIANGDKQVGVTIIKMDEKIDHGPIVSQFKEETKPDDTTETLRARLFERSKDVIAEMIEPYLQGKIKPKEQNHDEATYTKIITKQDGFIEAERFTSEAAKAERFIRAMQPWPQAWTLIGKKRLKIL
;
A
#
# COMPACT_ATOMS: atom_id res chain seq x y z
N MET A 1 -1.47 -12.70 -22.72
CA MET A 1 -0.34 -12.65 -21.77
C MET A 1 -0.75 -13.26 -20.42
N ILE A 2 -1.89 -12.86 -19.84
CA ILE A 2 -2.37 -13.44 -18.57
C ILE A 2 -2.60 -14.96 -18.68
N ASP A 3 -3.19 -15.42 -19.79
CA ASP A 3 -3.46 -16.86 -20.01
C ASP A 3 -2.26 -17.67 -20.50
N THR A 4 -1.09 -17.03 -20.64
CA THR A 4 0.12 -17.71 -21.13
C THR A 4 0.70 -18.68 -20.10
N PHE A 5 0.47 -18.43 -18.81
CA PHE A 5 0.98 -19.25 -17.71
C PHE A 5 -0.13 -20.14 -17.15
N PRO A 6 0.04 -21.48 -17.06
CA PRO A 6 -1.02 -22.40 -16.62
C PRO A 6 -1.63 -22.08 -15.25
N HIS A 7 -0.81 -21.55 -14.34
CA HIS A 7 -1.25 -21.16 -12.99
C HIS A 7 -1.53 -19.65 -12.87
N GLY A 8 -1.54 -18.92 -13.98
CA GLY A 8 -1.70 -17.47 -14.05
C GLY A 8 -0.48 -16.71 -13.53
N ILE A 9 -0.67 -15.40 -13.34
CA ILE A 9 0.33 -14.48 -12.81
C ILE A 9 -0.11 -14.08 -11.40
N LEU A 10 0.78 -14.20 -10.42
CA LEU A 10 0.51 -13.76 -9.05
C LEU A 10 1.07 -12.35 -8.83
N VAL A 11 0.29 -11.49 -8.19
CA VAL A 11 0.69 -10.12 -7.83
C VAL A 11 0.75 -9.99 -6.32
N VAL A 12 1.85 -9.42 -5.83
CA VAL A 12 2.05 -9.10 -4.42
C VAL A 12 1.70 -7.63 -4.22
N HIS A 13 0.53 -7.36 -3.64
CA HIS A 13 0.02 -6.00 -3.46
C HIS A 13 0.07 -5.58 -1.98
N PRO A 14 0.76 -4.50 -1.61
CA PRO A 14 0.99 -4.14 -0.21
C PRO A 14 -0.17 -3.35 0.41
N SER A 15 -1.36 -3.95 0.36
CA SER A 15 -2.53 -3.55 1.14
C SER A 15 -3.35 -4.78 1.54
N LEU A 16 -4.32 -4.55 2.43
CA LEU A 16 -5.42 -5.48 2.66
C LEU A 16 -6.51 -5.22 1.61
N LEU A 17 -6.35 -5.82 0.42
CA LEU A 17 -7.35 -5.74 -0.64
C LEU A 17 -8.70 -6.25 -0.13
N PRO A 18 -9.81 -5.61 -0.55
CA PRO A 18 -9.93 -4.69 -1.69
C PRO A 18 -9.53 -3.22 -1.45
N LYS A 19 -9.11 -2.85 -0.24
CA LYS A 19 -8.69 -1.47 0.06
C LYS A 19 -7.38 -1.11 -0.63
N TYR A 20 -7.27 0.13 -1.07
CA TYR A 20 -6.06 0.73 -1.64
C TYR A 20 -5.52 0.01 -2.89
N ARG A 21 -6.38 -0.32 -3.84
CA ARG A 21 -5.94 -0.68 -5.20
C ARG A 21 -5.10 0.46 -5.80
N GLY A 22 -4.15 0.16 -6.68
CA GLY A 22 -3.35 1.15 -7.40
C GLY A 22 -1.96 1.40 -6.81
N ALA A 23 -1.39 2.56 -7.15
CA ALA A 23 0.05 2.74 -7.14
C ALA A 23 0.67 3.21 -5.81
N SER A 24 -0.12 3.59 -4.80
CA SER A 24 0.43 4.14 -3.55
C SER A 24 -0.31 3.68 -2.27
N PRO A 25 -0.51 2.35 -2.10
CA PRO A 25 -1.26 1.81 -0.97
C PRO A 25 -0.62 2.09 0.39
N ILE A 26 0.70 1.97 0.51
CA ILE A 26 1.42 2.13 1.77
C ILE A 26 1.34 3.59 2.23
N GLN A 27 1.56 4.55 1.32
CA GLN A 27 1.41 5.98 1.60
C GLN A 27 -0.02 6.29 2.06
N GLY A 28 -1.02 5.76 1.35
CA GLY A 28 -2.43 5.95 1.69
C GLY A 28 -2.77 5.44 3.08
N ALA A 29 -2.33 4.23 3.42
CA ALA A 29 -2.59 3.62 4.71
C ALA A 29 -1.94 4.41 5.87
N ILE A 30 -0.68 4.83 5.72
CA ILE A 30 0.01 5.63 6.75
C ILE A 30 -0.69 6.99 6.91
N ALA A 31 -0.98 7.70 5.81
CA ALA A 31 -1.61 9.01 5.84
C ALA A 31 -3.01 8.97 6.49
N ASN A 32 -3.78 7.90 6.21
CA ASN A 32 -5.10 7.67 6.82
C ASN A 32 -5.01 7.28 8.30
N GLY A 33 -3.84 6.85 8.79
CA GLY A 33 -3.65 6.42 10.17
C GLY A 33 -4.15 5.01 10.44
N ASP A 34 -4.09 4.16 9.42
CA ASP A 34 -4.47 2.76 9.55
C ASP A 34 -3.52 2.05 10.51
N LYS A 35 -4.08 1.49 11.58
CA LYS A 35 -3.34 0.68 12.57
C LYS A 35 -2.99 -0.70 12.05
N GLN A 36 -3.80 -1.21 11.14
CA GLN A 36 -3.65 -2.54 10.56
C GLN A 36 -3.49 -2.39 9.05
N VAL A 37 -2.38 -2.91 8.56
CA VAL A 37 -1.98 -2.95 7.16
C VAL A 37 -1.67 -4.40 6.78
N GLY A 38 -1.16 -4.64 5.59
CA GLY A 38 -0.81 -5.97 5.17
C GLY A 38 -0.47 -6.07 3.71
N VAL A 39 -0.36 -7.31 3.24
CA VAL A 39 -0.13 -7.64 1.84
C VAL A 39 -1.17 -8.66 1.41
N THR A 40 -1.66 -8.49 0.20
CA THR A 40 -2.52 -9.44 -0.47
C THR A 40 -1.81 -9.98 -1.69
N ILE A 41 -1.76 -11.30 -1.82
CA ILE A 41 -1.33 -12.00 -3.02
C ILE A 41 -2.59 -12.33 -3.81
N ILE A 42 -2.71 -11.81 -5.02
CA ILE A 42 -3.86 -12.05 -5.91
C ILE A 42 -3.42 -12.78 -7.17
N LYS A 43 -4.36 -13.50 -7.78
CA LYS A 43 -4.23 -13.93 -9.17
C LYS A 43 -4.63 -12.76 -10.07
N MET A 44 -3.71 -12.32 -10.94
CA MET A 44 -3.92 -11.20 -11.85
C MET A 44 -5.09 -11.48 -12.81
N ASP A 45 -5.91 -10.46 -13.04
CA ASP A 45 -6.89 -10.39 -14.11
C ASP A 45 -6.68 -9.11 -14.93
N GLU A 46 -7.64 -8.77 -15.80
CA GLU A 46 -7.54 -7.61 -16.70
C GLU A 46 -7.68 -6.26 -15.99
N LYS A 47 -8.03 -6.25 -14.70
CA LYS A 47 -8.31 -5.04 -13.91
C LYS A 47 -7.22 -4.81 -12.86
N ILE A 48 -7.01 -3.55 -12.48
CA ILE A 48 -5.99 -3.16 -11.50
C ILE A 48 -6.35 -3.70 -10.11
N ASP A 49 -5.47 -4.53 -9.55
CA ASP A 49 -5.54 -5.11 -8.19
C ASP A 49 -6.91 -5.71 -7.82
N HIS A 50 -7.61 -6.24 -8.83
CA HIS A 50 -9.01 -6.67 -8.74
C HIS A 50 -9.15 -8.17 -8.51
N GLY A 51 -8.27 -8.97 -9.12
CA GLY A 51 -8.41 -10.42 -9.17
C GLY A 51 -8.45 -11.13 -7.82
N PRO A 52 -8.81 -12.42 -7.81
CA PRO A 52 -9.13 -13.14 -6.60
C PRO A 52 -7.90 -13.31 -5.68
N ILE A 53 -8.15 -13.24 -4.37
CA ILE A 53 -7.16 -13.35 -3.31
C ILE A 53 -6.71 -14.80 -3.17
N VAL A 54 -5.40 -15.03 -3.32
CA VAL A 54 -4.74 -16.31 -3.07
C VAL A 54 -4.31 -16.42 -1.62
N SER A 55 -3.71 -15.35 -1.08
CA SER A 55 -3.27 -15.27 0.30
C SER A 55 -3.29 -13.82 0.79
N GLN A 56 -3.44 -13.61 2.09
CA GLN A 56 -3.41 -12.29 2.69
C GLN A 56 -2.87 -12.39 4.11
N PHE A 57 -1.99 -11.48 4.50
CA PHE A 57 -1.53 -11.38 5.88
C PHE A 57 -1.59 -9.94 6.37
N LYS A 58 -1.66 -9.81 7.70
CA LYS A 58 -1.81 -8.54 8.40
C LYS A 58 -0.56 -8.21 9.21
N GLU A 59 -0.27 -6.92 9.31
CA GLU A 59 0.79 -6.33 10.11
C GLU A 59 0.25 -5.11 10.84
N GLU A 60 0.86 -4.77 11.97
CA GLU A 60 0.58 -3.52 12.67
C GLU A 60 1.48 -2.40 12.15
N THR A 61 0.90 -1.22 11.97
CA THR A 61 1.65 0.01 11.71
C THR A 61 2.28 0.49 13.02
N LYS A 62 3.58 0.75 13.01
CA LYS A 62 4.31 1.32 14.14
C LYS A 62 4.20 2.85 14.13
N PRO A 63 4.30 3.51 15.30
CA PRO A 63 4.19 4.97 15.39
C PRO A 63 5.20 5.73 14.51
N ASP A 64 6.39 5.16 14.31
CA ASP A 64 7.52 5.72 13.58
C ASP A 64 7.64 5.21 12.14
N ASP A 65 6.70 4.39 11.66
CA ASP A 65 6.76 3.88 10.30
C ASP A 65 6.67 5.00 9.26
N THR A 66 7.63 5.00 8.34
CA THR A 66 7.56 5.70 7.06
C THR A 66 7.11 4.72 5.98
N THR A 67 6.82 5.23 4.78
CA THR A 67 6.50 4.35 3.64
C THR A 67 7.65 3.39 3.34
N GLU A 68 8.90 3.82 3.46
CA GLU A 68 10.06 2.96 3.21
C GLU A 68 10.22 1.87 4.27
N THR A 69 10.14 2.20 5.56
CA THR A 69 10.31 1.21 6.63
C THR A 69 9.19 0.18 6.64
N LEU A 70 7.94 0.64 6.44
CA LEU A 70 6.79 -0.25 6.38
C LEU A 70 6.85 -1.12 5.12
N ARG A 71 7.22 -0.55 3.97
CA ARG A 71 7.42 -1.32 2.74
C ARG A 71 8.45 -2.42 2.93
N ALA A 72 9.63 -2.09 3.44
CA ALA A 72 10.69 -3.07 3.66
C ALA A 72 10.19 -4.23 4.53
N ARG A 73 9.50 -3.92 5.64
CA ARG A 73 8.94 -4.95 6.54
C ARG A 73 7.88 -5.83 5.87
N LEU A 74 6.93 -5.24 5.14
CA LEU A 74 5.88 -5.97 4.45
C LEU A 74 6.45 -6.91 3.37
N PHE A 75 7.39 -6.43 2.56
CA PHE A 75 7.99 -7.23 1.49
C PHE A 75 8.95 -8.29 2.03
N GLU A 76 9.61 -8.06 3.17
CA GLU A 76 10.40 -9.09 3.83
C GLU A 76 9.53 -10.27 4.23
N ARG A 77 8.44 -10.02 4.97
CA ARG A 77 7.49 -11.07 5.36
C ARG A 77 6.79 -11.74 4.18
N SER A 78 6.62 -11.02 3.08
CA SER A 78 6.03 -11.58 1.85
C SER A 78 6.86 -12.72 1.27
N LYS A 79 8.19 -12.72 1.46
CA LYS A 79 9.07 -13.80 0.98
C LYS A 79 8.69 -15.13 1.60
N ASP A 80 8.53 -15.15 2.93
CA ASP A 80 8.18 -16.35 3.70
C ASP A 80 6.78 -16.83 3.31
N VAL A 81 5.81 -15.92 3.25
CA VAL A 81 4.43 -16.26 2.86
C VAL A 81 4.39 -16.87 1.46
N ILE A 82 5.11 -16.31 0.50
CA ILE A 82 5.17 -16.85 -0.87
C ILE A 82 5.80 -18.25 -0.86
N ALA A 83 6.90 -18.44 -0.14
CA ALA A 83 7.58 -19.74 -0.03
C ALA A 83 6.65 -20.81 0.56
N GLU A 84 5.84 -20.45 1.57
CA GLU A 84 4.86 -21.34 2.19
C GLU A 84 3.66 -21.63 1.28
N MET A 85 3.16 -20.63 0.54
CA MET A 85 1.92 -20.76 -0.22
C MET A 85 2.10 -21.32 -1.63
N ILE A 86 3.29 -21.23 -2.23
CA ILE A 86 3.46 -21.53 -3.66
C ILE A 86 3.18 -23.00 -3.99
N GLU A 87 3.72 -23.95 -3.23
CA GLU A 87 3.51 -25.38 -3.49
C GLU A 87 2.04 -25.80 -3.29
N PRO A 88 1.35 -25.44 -2.18
CA PRO A 88 -0.08 -25.67 -2.05
C PRO A 88 -0.93 -25.01 -3.15
N TYR A 89 -0.54 -23.83 -3.64
CA TYR A 89 -1.23 -23.16 -4.75
C TYR A 89 -1.08 -23.94 -6.06
N LEU A 90 0.13 -24.39 -6.40
CA LEU A 90 0.39 -25.20 -7.60
C LEU A 90 -0.35 -26.54 -7.56
N GLN A 91 -0.49 -27.13 -6.38
CA GLN A 91 -1.26 -28.36 -6.15
C GLN A 91 -2.79 -28.15 -6.13
N GLY A 92 -3.28 -26.92 -6.30
CA GLY A 92 -4.71 -26.61 -6.27
C GLY A 92 -5.36 -26.71 -4.87
N LYS A 93 -4.55 -26.77 -3.81
CA LYS A 93 -5.02 -26.80 -2.42
C LYS A 93 -5.48 -25.43 -1.93
N ILE A 94 -4.88 -24.36 -2.45
CA ILE A 94 -5.34 -22.99 -2.22
C ILE A 94 -6.32 -22.62 -3.31
N LYS A 95 -7.58 -22.35 -2.93
CA LYS A 95 -8.61 -21.85 -3.85
C LYS A 95 -8.69 -20.33 -3.73
N PRO A 96 -8.36 -19.57 -4.80
CA PRO A 96 -8.47 -18.13 -4.77
C PRO A 96 -9.90 -17.69 -4.46
N LYS A 97 -10.05 -16.64 -3.66
CA LYS A 97 -11.33 -16.11 -3.21
C LYS A 97 -11.59 -14.74 -3.83
N GLU A 98 -12.76 -14.55 -4.42
CA GLU A 98 -13.16 -13.25 -4.97
C GLU A 98 -13.16 -12.14 -3.91
N GLN A 99 -12.75 -10.95 -4.34
CA GLN A 99 -12.78 -9.75 -3.50
C GLN A 99 -14.22 -9.25 -3.35
N ASN A 100 -14.53 -8.58 -2.24
CA ASN A 100 -15.74 -7.76 -2.16
C ASN A 100 -15.50 -6.44 -2.91
N HIS A 101 -15.93 -6.34 -4.17
CA HIS A 101 -15.62 -5.16 -4.98
C HIS A 101 -16.30 -3.87 -4.50
N ASP A 102 -17.37 -3.97 -3.71
CA ASP A 102 -18.07 -2.80 -3.15
C ASP A 102 -17.25 -2.10 -2.04
N GLU A 103 -16.27 -2.79 -1.46
CA GLU A 103 -15.37 -2.25 -0.44
C GLU A 103 -14.06 -1.69 -1.03
N ALA A 104 -13.95 -1.68 -2.37
CA ALA A 104 -12.72 -1.26 -3.02
C ALA A 104 -12.46 0.24 -2.87
N THR A 105 -11.23 0.57 -2.47
CA THR A 105 -10.73 1.95 -2.49
C THR A 105 -9.51 2.03 -3.39
N TYR A 106 -9.21 3.22 -3.89
CA TYR A 106 -8.20 3.43 -4.93
C TYR A 106 -7.17 4.46 -4.52
N THR A 107 -5.93 4.22 -4.94
CA THR A 107 -4.80 5.12 -4.83
C THR A 107 -4.31 5.51 -6.21
N LYS A 108 -3.70 6.67 -6.31
CA LYS A 108 -3.13 7.20 -7.55
C LYS A 108 -1.62 7.13 -7.51
N ILE A 109 -1.00 7.27 -8.68
CA ILE A 109 0.42 7.58 -8.77
C ILE A 109 0.62 8.95 -8.10
N ILE A 110 1.45 8.98 -7.07
CA ILE A 110 1.82 10.20 -6.38
C ILE A 110 2.70 11.06 -7.30
N THR A 111 2.73 12.36 -7.06
CA THR A 111 3.58 13.32 -7.78
C THR A 111 4.30 14.21 -6.78
N LYS A 112 5.20 15.05 -7.26
CA LYS A 112 5.86 16.05 -6.39
C LYS A 112 4.85 17.00 -5.75
N GLN A 113 3.75 17.29 -6.42
CA GLN A 113 2.67 18.17 -5.97
C GLN A 113 1.89 17.54 -4.81
N ASP A 114 1.74 16.22 -4.80
CA ASP A 114 1.02 15.50 -3.74
C ASP A 114 1.74 15.52 -2.40
N GLY A 115 3.00 15.96 -2.34
CA GLY A 115 3.70 16.23 -1.08
C GLY A 115 3.37 17.58 -0.44
N PHE A 116 2.54 18.41 -1.08
CA PHE A 116 2.17 19.71 -0.52
C PHE A 116 1.27 19.56 0.70
N ILE A 117 1.61 20.27 1.77
CA ILE A 117 0.77 20.44 2.96
C ILE A 117 0.68 21.92 3.32
N GLU A 118 -0.56 22.39 3.55
CA GLU A 118 -0.81 23.76 4.00
C GLU A 118 -0.24 24.00 5.40
N ALA A 119 0.36 25.17 5.62
CA ALA A 119 1.08 25.47 6.85
C ALA A 119 0.16 25.46 8.09
N GLU A 120 -1.10 25.84 7.90
CA GLU A 120 -2.13 25.85 8.92
C GLU A 120 -2.37 24.46 9.50
N ARG A 121 -2.22 23.39 8.69
CA ARG A 121 -2.45 22.01 9.10
C ARG A 121 -1.45 21.50 10.13
N PHE A 122 -0.27 22.10 10.22
CA PHE A 122 0.69 21.76 11.28
C PHE A 122 0.13 22.09 12.68
N THR A 123 -0.85 22.98 12.77
CA THR A 123 -1.49 23.36 14.03
C THR A 123 -2.91 22.82 14.14
N SER A 124 -3.76 23.01 13.12
CA SER A 124 -5.17 22.63 13.17
C SER A 124 -5.40 21.11 13.13
N GLU A 125 -4.47 20.37 12.52
CA GLU A 125 -4.57 18.92 12.33
C GLU A 125 -3.23 18.21 12.54
N ALA A 126 -2.47 18.61 13.58
CA ALA A 126 -1.09 18.19 13.82
C ALA A 126 -0.88 16.67 13.69
N ALA A 127 -1.77 15.83 14.23
CA ALA A 127 -1.67 14.38 14.14
C ALA A 127 -1.84 13.84 12.70
N LYS A 128 -2.68 14.47 11.87
CA LYS A 128 -2.81 14.11 10.44
C LYS A 128 -1.61 14.62 9.65
N ALA A 129 -1.13 15.82 9.95
CA ALA A 129 0.06 16.38 9.33
C ALA A 129 1.29 15.49 9.59
N GLU A 130 1.48 15.03 10.84
CA GLU A 130 2.54 14.11 11.24
C GLU A 130 2.51 12.80 10.43
N ARG A 131 1.33 12.17 10.33
CA ARG A 131 1.15 10.95 9.51
C ARG A 131 1.45 11.18 8.05
N PHE A 132 0.98 12.29 7.50
CA PHE A 132 1.23 12.66 6.12
C PHE A 132 2.73 12.86 5.87
N ILE A 133 3.45 13.51 6.77
CA ILE A 133 4.92 13.70 6.65
C ILE A 133 5.61 12.35 6.54
N ARG A 134 5.33 11.40 7.44
CA ARG A 134 5.91 10.05 7.40
C ARG A 134 5.50 9.27 6.15
N ALA A 135 4.25 9.37 5.73
CA ALA A 135 3.74 8.70 4.53
C ALA A 135 4.45 9.18 3.25
N MET A 136 4.87 10.43 3.19
CA MET A 136 5.53 11.02 2.03
C MET A 136 7.06 10.76 2.00
N GLN A 137 7.63 10.01 2.95
CA GLN A 137 9.05 9.66 2.94
C GLN A 137 9.32 8.34 2.22
N PRO A 138 10.41 8.22 1.42
CA PRO A 138 11.37 9.26 1.05
C PRO A 138 10.93 10.11 -0.14
N TRP A 139 9.82 9.76 -0.78
CA TRP A 139 9.26 10.47 -1.92
C TRP A 139 7.74 10.57 -1.78
N PRO A 140 7.14 11.74 -2.07
CA PRO A 140 7.72 12.94 -2.68
C PRO A 140 8.37 13.92 -1.67
N GLN A 141 8.43 13.53 -0.39
CA GLN A 141 8.69 14.34 0.79
C GLN A 141 7.59 15.39 1.02
N ALA A 142 7.16 15.56 2.26
CA ALA A 142 6.23 16.63 2.59
C ALA A 142 6.90 18.00 2.41
N TRP A 143 6.15 18.99 1.95
CA TRP A 143 6.64 20.35 1.78
C TRP A 143 5.51 21.38 1.89
N THR A 144 5.87 22.60 2.26
CA THR A 144 4.93 23.73 2.39
C THR A 144 5.51 24.99 1.77
N LEU A 145 4.74 26.09 1.80
CA LEU A 145 5.15 27.42 1.41
C LEU A 145 5.17 28.35 2.62
N ILE A 146 6.27 29.09 2.81
CA ILE A 146 6.31 30.26 3.69
C ILE A 146 6.61 31.47 2.81
N GLY A 147 5.60 32.32 2.63
CA GLY A 147 5.59 33.32 1.58
C GLY A 147 5.71 32.66 0.20
N LYS A 148 6.74 33.03 -0.58
CA LYS A 148 7.01 32.43 -1.90
C LYS A 148 8.06 31.30 -1.87
N LYS A 149 8.57 30.94 -0.69
CA LYS A 149 9.64 29.94 -0.55
C LYS A 149 9.06 28.58 -0.23
N ARG A 150 9.54 27.56 -0.93
CA ARG A 150 9.23 26.15 -0.64
C ARG A 150 10.15 25.63 0.45
N LEU A 151 9.58 25.04 1.49
CA LEU A 151 10.30 24.33 2.54
C LEU A 151 9.90 22.86 2.54
N LYS A 152 10.89 21.97 2.60
CA LYS A 152 10.66 20.54 2.83
C LYS A 152 10.54 20.29 4.34
N ILE A 153 9.70 19.34 4.71
CA ILE A 153 9.56 18.84 6.07
C ILE A 153 10.20 17.44 6.08
N LEU A 154 11.20 17.25 6.96
CA LEU A 154 11.94 16.00 7.12
C LEU A 154 11.50 15.30 8.41
#